data_AF-A0A194XBR5-F1
#
_entry.id   AF-A0A194XBR5-F1
#
_cell.length_a   1.000
_cell.length_b   1.000
_cell.length_c   1.000
_cell.angle_alpha   90.00
_cell.angle_beta   90.00
_cell.angle_gamma   90.00
#
_symmetry.space_group_name_H-M   'P 1'
#
loop_
_entity.id
_entity.type
_entity.pdbx_description
1 polymer ?
#
loop_
_entity_poly.entity_id
_entity_poly.type
_entity_poly.pdbx_seq_one_letter_code
_entity_poly.pdbx_strand_id
1 'polypeptide(L)'
;MPAMSNNHQSTPRMSSSDTSNSNCSSSRQCMTNMVTKILDSMVAHNPDTLPLAMIYRATENSHPAALGMMTSWRTITKAGPPSLLAIDTTNGTAYFALDISEGNDAIQNVLRGRVKVVGQNITELELFINRFRGDHGFSFSSQELPSNYKDLMNPPANRTKPSRADLEAISAALFANSSNPASNTSVTVADDCQFTELGWRVIDTGNYGNASSSPLDCTWPTDHPTDPNARINLVIDEEMGFVITSGVVPGKVFPYANITESAFIPDTLTAAQEAQQAWMDQMIELGTIPMLEPTGATGDTLELLQLYNDELQAMQINVYLSGPGMTSPWLS
;
A
#
# COMPACT_ATOMS: atom_id res chain seq x y z
N MET A 1 -41.28 -55.14 -52.15
CA MET A 1 -40.15 -54.47 -51.47
C MET A 1 -39.57 -53.41 -52.40
N PRO A 2 -39.84 -52.12 -52.13
CA PRO A 2 -38.93 -51.03 -52.49
C PRO A 2 -38.52 -50.22 -51.25
N ALA A 3 -37.30 -49.70 -51.28
CA ALA A 3 -36.61 -49.03 -50.20
C ALA A 3 -37.22 -47.65 -49.87
N MET A 4 -37.38 -47.37 -48.57
CA MET A 4 -37.69 -46.03 -48.05
C MET A 4 -36.40 -45.21 -47.95
N SER A 5 -36.45 -44.00 -48.50
CA SER A 5 -35.41 -42.97 -48.40
C SER A 5 -35.55 -42.24 -47.06
N ASN A 6 -34.49 -42.23 -46.24
CA ASN A 6 -34.44 -41.46 -44.99
C ASN A 6 -33.76 -40.10 -45.25
N ASN A 7 -34.55 -39.04 -45.11
CA ASN A 7 -34.10 -37.65 -45.06
C ASN A 7 -33.48 -37.37 -43.68
N HIS A 8 -32.18 -37.09 -43.64
CA HIS A 8 -31.56 -36.44 -42.48
C HIS A 8 -31.39 -34.95 -42.76
N GLN A 9 -32.23 -34.15 -42.09
CA GLN A 9 -32.06 -32.71 -41.96
C GLN A 9 -30.82 -32.43 -41.11
N SER A 10 -29.79 -31.85 -41.73
CA SER A 10 -28.64 -31.27 -41.07
C SER A 10 -29.04 -29.95 -40.40
N THR A 11 -28.98 -29.91 -39.07
CA THR A 11 -29.09 -28.71 -38.23
C THR A 11 -27.92 -27.75 -38.48
N PRO A 12 -28.14 -26.42 -38.50
CA PRO A 12 -27.06 -25.46 -38.64
C PRO A 12 -26.24 -25.39 -37.35
N ARG A 13 -24.94 -25.62 -37.49
CA ARG A 13 -23.94 -25.47 -36.43
C ARG A 13 -23.91 -23.99 -36.04
N MET A 14 -24.42 -23.65 -34.86
CA MET A 14 -24.25 -22.33 -34.27
C MET A 14 -22.75 -22.03 -34.21
N SER A 15 -22.37 -20.94 -34.87
CA SER A 15 -21.09 -20.26 -34.75
C SER A 15 -20.75 -20.11 -33.27
N SER A 16 -19.74 -20.85 -32.81
CA SER A 16 -19.06 -20.57 -31.55
C SER A 16 -18.49 -19.17 -31.66
N SER A 17 -19.14 -18.21 -31.01
CA SER A 17 -18.55 -16.92 -30.70
C SER A 17 -17.21 -17.17 -30.02
N ASP A 18 -16.14 -16.66 -30.61
CA ASP A 18 -14.82 -16.58 -30.02
C ASP A 18 -14.93 -16.08 -28.57
N THR A 19 -14.80 -16.99 -27.61
CA THR A 19 -14.30 -16.62 -26.29
C THR A 19 -12.86 -16.23 -26.49
N SER A 20 -12.64 -14.94 -26.83
CA SER A 20 -11.34 -14.32 -26.66
C SER A 20 -10.89 -14.68 -25.24
N ASN A 21 -9.81 -15.44 -25.14
CA ASN A 21 -9.15 -15.78 -23.89
C ASN A 21 -8.72 -14.45 -23.27
N SER A 22 -9.61 -13.81 -22.50
CA SER A 22 -9.35 -12.50 -21.93
C SER A 22 -8.25 -12.70 -20.88
N ASN A 23 -7.08 -12.13 -21.17
CA ASN A 23 -5.99 -12.07 -20.23
C ASN A 23 -6.47 -11.25 -19.02
N CYS A 24 -6.45 -11.84 -17.82
CA CYS A 24 -6.94 -11.17 -16.62
C CYS A 24 -6.13 -9.91 -16.32
N SER A 25 -4.82 -9.96 -16.60
CA SER A 25 -3.87 -8.89 -16.32
C SER A 25 -4.20 -7.57 -17.04
N SER A 26 -4.95 -7.63 -18.15
CA SER A 26 -5.32 -6.45 -18.96
C SER A 26 -6.74 -5.94 -18.71
N SER A 27 -7.45 -6.47 -17.70
CA SER A 27 -8.84 -6.11 -17.42
C SER A 27 -9.00 -5.67 -15.97
N ARG A 28 -9.47 -4.42 -15.77
CA ARG A 28 -9.75 -3.87 -14.44
C ARG A 28 -10.72 -4.75 -13.65
N GLN A 29 -11.83 -5.16 -14.27
CA GLN A 29 -12.81 -6.05 -13.64
C GLN A 29 -12.20 -7.40 -13.27
N CYS A 30 -11.34 -7.97 -14.12
CA CYS A 30 -10.70 -9.25 -13.80
C CYS A 30 -9.71 -9.12 -12.65
N MET A 31 -8.90 -8.05 -12.62
CA MET A 31 -8.00 -7.74 -11.51
C MET A 31 -8.76 -7.51 -10.20
N THR A 32 -9.90 -6.80 -10.23
CA THR A 32 -10.79 -6.68 -9.07
C THR A 32 -11.24 -8.05 -8.57
N ASN A 33 -11.72 -8.91 -9.47
CA ASN A 33 -12.14 -10.26 -9.11
C ASN A 33 -10.98 -11.11 -8.55
N MET A 34 -9.75 -10.90 -9.03
CA MET A 34 -8.56 -11.57 -8.48
C MET A 34 -8.28 -11.14 -7.05
N VAL A 35 -8.33 -9.82 -6.75
CA VAL A 35 -8.18 -9.31 -5.39
C VAL A 35 -9.28 -9.86 -4.48
N THR A 36 -10.54 -9.90 -4.95
CA THR A 36 -11.64 -10.53 -4.21
C THR A 36 -11.34 -12.00 -3.92
N LYS A 37 -10.87 -12.78 -4.89
CA LYS A 37 -10.50 -14.19 -4.65
C LYS A 37 -9.39 -14.35 -3.62
N ILE A 38 -8.41 -13.46 -3.59
CA ILE A 38 -7.34 -13.45 -2.57
C ILE A 38 -7.95 -13.27 -1.19
N LEU A 39 -8.77 -12.24 -1.00
CA LEU A 39 -9.42 -11.94 0.28
C LEU A 39 -10.38 -13.06 0.71
N ASP A 40 -11.19 -13.58 -0.21
CA ASP A 40 -12.08 -14.71 0.04
C ASP A 40 -11.31 -15.97 0.47
N SER A 41 -10.15 -16.23 -0.16
CA SER A 41 -9.29 -17.36 0.21
C SER A 41 -8.71 -17.22 1.62
N MET A 42 -8.40 -15.98 2.05
CA MET A 42 -7.93 -15.69 3.40
C MET A 42 -9.04 -15.96 4.41
N VAL A 43 -10.25 -15.45 4.18
CA VAL A 43 -11.41 -15.68 5.05
C VAL A 43 -11.79 -17.17 5.11
N ALA A 44 -11.66 -17.89 3.99
CA ALA A 44 -11.90 -19.33 3.92
C ALA A 44 -10.75 -20.18 4.49
N HIS A 45 -9.66 -19.56 4.95
CA HIS A 45 -8.42 -20.22 5.39
C HIS A 45 -7.88 -21.25 4.39
N ASN A 46 -8.08 -21.00 3.08
CA ASN A 46 -7.79 -21.96 2.03
C ASN A 46 -7.06 -21.31 0.84
N PRO A 47 -5.73 -21.15 0.91
CA PRO A 47 -4.94 -20.56 -0.17
C PRO A 47 -4.89 -21.41 -1.43
N ASP A 48 -5.19 -22.72 -1.36
CA ASP A 48 -5.13 -23.64 -2.50
C ASP A 48 -6.23 -23.37 -3.54
N THR A 49 -7.19 -22.50 -3.21
CA THR A 49 -8.22 -22.00 -4.14
C THR A 49 -7.68 -20.96 -5.13
N LEU A 50 -6.49 -20.42 -4.90
CA LEU A 50 -5.92 -19.35 -5.71
C LEU A 50 -5.25 -19.90 -6.98
N PRO A 51 -5.41 -19.20 -8.13
CA PRO A 51 -4.71 -19.57 -9.35
C PRO A 51 -3.25 -19.08 -9.26
N LEU A 52 -2.39 -19.81 -8.56
CA LEU A 52 -0.98 -19.47 -8.44
C LEU A 52 -0.21 -19.91 -9.70
N ALA A 53 0.82 -19.14 -10.08
CA ALA A 53 1.77 -19.58 -11.08
C ALA A 53 2.59 -20.78 -10.56
N MET A 54 3.15 -21.57 -11.48
CA MET A 54 4.01 -22.73 -11.15
C MET A 54 5.16 -22.37 -10.19
N ILE A 55 5.68 -21.15 -10.34
CA ILE A 55 6.58 -20.51 -9.39
C ILE A 55 5.98 -19.14 -9.11
N TYR A 56 5.67 -18.87 -7.84
CA TYR A 56 5.19 -17.59 -7.38
C TYR A 56 6.09 -17.09 -6.25
N ARG A 57 6.04 -15.78 -6.01
CA ARG A 57 6.78 -15.11 -4.95
C ARG A 57 5.79 -14.46 -4.01
N ALA A 58 5.94 -14.67 -2.71
CA ALA A 58 5.06 -14.02 -1.74
C ALA A 58 5.75 -13.63 -0.45
N THR A 59 5.32 -12.52 0.14
CA THR A 59 5.76 -12.04 1.46
C THR A 59 4.58 -11.55 2.29
N GLU A 60 4.65 -11.76 3.59
CA GLU A 60 3.78 -11.10 4.57
C GLU A 60 4.69 -10.35 5.55
N ASN A 61 4.48 -9.05 5.74
CA ASN A 61 5.29 -8.22 6.63
C ASN A 61 6.80 -8.35 6.32
N SER A 62 7.14 -8.30 5.03
CA SER A 62 8.51 -8.46 4.49
C SER A 62 9.16 -9.83 4.76
N HIS A 63 8.38 -10.81 5.22
CA HIS A 63 8.83 -12.19 5.45
C HIS A 63 8.38 -13.11 4.29
N PRO A 64 9.29 -13.72 3.53
CA PRO A 64 8.94 -14.67 2.49
C PRO A 64 8.31 -15.95 3.07
N ALA A 65 7.16 -16.35 2.55
CA ALA A 65 6.48 -17.57 2.97
C ALA A 65 5.57 -18.13 1.86
N ALA A 66 5.27 -19.42 1.94
CA ALA A 66 4.13 -19.98 1.21
C ALA A 66 2.81 -19.46 1.83
N LEU A 67 1.77 -19.27 1.02
CA LEU A 67 0.53 -18.62 1.47
C LEU A 67 -0.11 -19.32 2.69
N GLY A 68 -0.12 -20.66 2.73
CA GLY A 68 -0.66 -21.42 3.88
C GLY A 68 0.17 -21.33 5.17
N MET A 69 1.35 -20.73 5.12
CA MET A 69 2.19 -20.45 6.30
C MET A 69 2.04 -19.01 6.80
N MET A 70 1.49 -18.11 5.98
CA MET A 70 1.24 -16.72 6.37
C MET A 70 0.12 -16.63 7.41
N THR A 71 0.19 -15.62 8.28
CA THR A 71 -0.80 -15.41 9.32
C THR A 71 -2.15 -15.02 8.74
N SER A 72 -2.18 -14.28 7.63
CA SER A 72 -3.40 -13.88 6.90
C SER A 72 -4.39 -15.04 6.69
N TRP A 73 -3.91 -16.21 6.26
CA TRP A 73 -4.76 -17.39 6.01
C TRP A 73 -5.14 -18.19 7.24
N ARG A 74 -4.67 -17.80 8.43
CA ARG A 74 -4.94 -18.49 9.70
C ARG A 74 -5.82 -17.67 10.64
N THR A 75 -5.72 -16.35 10.54
CA THR A 75 -6.29 -15.44 11.54
C THR A 75 -7.43 -14.61 10.97
N ILE A 76 -7.42 -14.25 9.69
CA ILE A 76 -8.45 -13.39 9.10
C ILE A 76 -9.80 -14.11 9.12
N THR A 77 -10.78 -13.50 9.77
CA THR A 77 -12.15 -14.03 9.88
C THR A 77 -13.14 -13.24 9.03
N LYS A 78 -12.83 -11.98 8.72
CA LYS A 78 -13.64 -11.11 7.85
C LYS A 78 -12.74 -10.19 7.03
N ALA A 79 -13.10 -10.06 5.76
CA ALA A 79 -12.56 -9.09 4.83
C ALA A 79 -13.69 -8.63 3.89
N GLY A 80 -13.84 -7.32 3.73
CA GLY A 80 -14.78 -6.72 2.77
C GLY A 80 -14.13 -6.49 1.40
N PRO A 81 -14.82 -5.80 0.47
CA PRO A 81 -14.16 -5.24 -0.69
C PRO A 81 -13.10 -4.20 -0.26
N PRO A 82 -12.01 -4.01 -1.01
CA PRO A 82 -11.03 -3.00 -0.67
C PRO A 82 -11.61 -1.59 -0.59
N SER A 83 -11.28 -0.85 0.47
CA SER A 83 -11.62 0.58 0.56
C SER A 83 -10.77 1.42 -0.38
N LEU A 84 -9.56 0.95 -0.70
CA LEU A 84 -8.72 1.47 -1.78
C LEU A 84 -8.30 0.34 -2.70
N LEU A 85 -8.43 0.55 -4.00
CA LEU A 85 -8.02 -0.40 -5.04
C LEU A 85 -7.44 0.34 -6.23
N ALA A 86 -6.11 0.31 -6.36
CA ALA A 86 -5.39 0.81 -7.53
C ALA A 86 -5.10 -0.37 -8.46
N ILE A 87 -5.37 -0.22 -9.76
CA ILE A 87 -5.16 -1.27 -10.77
C ILE A 87 -4.34 -0.73 -11.94
N ASP A 88 -3.23 -1.39 -12.21
CA ASP A 88 -2.39 -1.18 -13.39
C ASP A 88 -2.64 -2.31 -14.41
N THR A 89 -3.49 -2.03 -15.40
CA THR A 89 -3.79 -2.98 -16.48
C THR A 89 -2.65 -3.15 -17.48
N THR A 90 -1.66 -2.25 -17.48
CA THR A 90 -0.47 -2.35 -18.33
C THR A 90 0.48 -3.41 -17.79
N ASN A 91 0.72 -3.38 -16.48
CA ASN A 91 1.65 -4.29 -15.82
C ASN A 91 0.98 -5.53 -15.17
N GLY A 92 -0.34 -5.57 -15.14
CA GLY A 92 -1.08 -6.64 -14.47
C GLY A 92 -0.87 -6.61 -12.95
N THR A 93 -0.70 -5.42 -12.37
CA THR A 93 -0.52 -5.26 -10.92
C THR A 93 -1.71 -4.55 -10.30
N ALA A 94 -1.95 -4.80 -9.02
CA ALA A 94 -2.93 -4.06 -8.25
C ALA A 94 -2.42 -3.84 -6.83
N TYR A 95 -2.75 -2.70 -6.25
CA TYR A 95 -2.58 -2.40 -4.83
C TYR A 95 -3.95 -2.30 -4.18
N PHE A 96 -4.08 -2.84 -2.99
CA PHE A 96 -5.31 -2.79 -2.22
C PHE A 96 -5.04 -2.48 -0.76
N ALA A 97 -5.98 -1.80 -0.11
CA ALA A 97 -6.01 -1.59 1.32
C ALA A 97 -7.44 -1.66 1.85
N LEU A 98 -7.60 -2.29 3.02
CA LEU A 98 -8.88 -2.48 3.69
C LEU A 98 -8.72 -2.73 5.18
N ASP A 99 -9.79 -2.50 5.91
CA ASP A 99 -9.99 -3.01 7.24
C ASP A 99 -10.35 -4.51 7.23
N ILE A 100 -9.88 -5.25 8.23
CA ILE A 100 -10.13 -6.69 8.40
C ILE A 100 -10.37 -7.02 9.88
N SER A 101 -10.92 -8.21 10.11
CA SER A 101 -10.98 -8.84 11.44
C SER A 101 -10.00 -10.02 11.53
N GLU A 102 -9.26 -10.14 12.63
CA GLU A 102 -8.43 -11.30 12.94
C GLU A 102 -8.83 -11.96 14.27
N GLY A 103 -9.09 -13.27 14.26
CA GLY A 103 -9.34 -14.08 15.47
C GLY A 103 -10.64 -13.79 16.22
N ASN A 104 -11.35 -12.71 15.88
CA ASN A 104 -12.64 -12.32 16.43
C ASN A 104 -13.46 -11.56 15.36
N ASP A 105 -14.58 -10.95 15.76
CA ASP A 105 -15.50 -10.24 14.86
C ASP A 105 -15.26 -8.72 14.78
N ALA A 106 -14.30 -8.19 15.55
CA ALA A 106 -13.99 -6.78 15.59
C ALA A 106 -13.11 -6.38 14.41
N ILE A 107 -13.42 -5.23 13.82
CA ILE A 107 -12.71 -4.66 12.68
C ILE A 107 -11.63 -3.72 13.21
N GLN A 108 -10.44 -4.25 13.46
CA GLN A 108 -9.39 -3.55 14.21
C GLN A 108 -8.08 -3.42 13.46
N ASN A 109 -7.94 -4.13 12.34
CA ASN A 109 -6.65 -4.29 11.67
C ASN A 109 -6.78 -3.77 10.24
N VAL A 110 -5.67 -3.30 9.68
CA VAL A 110 -5.57 -2.86 8.29
C VAL A 110 -4.71 -3.86 7.54
N LEU A 111 -5.27 -4.46 6.49
CA LEU A 111 -4.55 -5.24 5.50
C LEU A 111 -4.28 -4.33 4.30
N ARG A 112 -3.04 -4.34 3.82
CA ARG A 112 -2.66 -3.74 2.56
C ARG A 112 -1.78 -4.71 1.77
N GLY A 113 -1.81 -4.60 0.46
CA GLY A 113 -1.00 -5.49 -0.35
C GLY A 113 -0.91 -5.11 -1.80
N ARG A 114 0.05 -5.74 -2.48
CA ARG A 114 0.27 -5.66 -3.91
C ARG A 114 0.21 -7.06 -4.50
N VAL A 115 -0.53 -7.22 -5.58
CA VAL A 115 -0.57 -8.46 -6.37
C VAL A 115 -0.07 -8.20 -7.79
N LYS A 116 0.60 -9.19 -8.38
CA LYS A 116 0.88 -9.25 -9.82
C LYS A 116 0.29 -10.49 -10.45
N VAL A 117 -0.41 -10.29 -11.56
CA VAL A 117 -1.07 -11.33 -12.34
C VAL A 117 -0.48 -11.35 -13.75
N VAL A 118 -0.12 -12.55 -14.21
CA VAL A 118 0.26 -12.78 -15.62
C VAL A 118 -0.69 -13.83 -16.19
N GLY A 119 -1.39 -13.49 -17.27
CA GLY A 119 -2.43 -14.37 -17.78
C GLY A 119 -3.62 -14.40 -16.81
N GLN A 120 -3.81 -15.54 -16.16
CA GLN A 120 -4.82 -15.71 -15.09
C GLN A 120 -4.19 -16.13 -13.76
N ASN A 121 -2.85 -16.11 -13.66
CA ASN A 121 -2.13 -16.64 -12.52
C ASN A 121 -1.48 -15.54 -11.69
N ILE A 122 -1.56 -15.66 -10.37
CA ILE A 122 -0.83 -14.83 -9.41
C ILE A 122 0.63 -15.25 -9.45
N THR A 123 1.50 -14.29 -9.76
CA THR A 123 2.96 -14.48 -9.84
C THR A 123 3.67 -13.86 -8.64
N GLU A 124 3.13 -12.76 -8.11
CA GLU A 124 3.69 -12.07 -6.95
C GLU A 124 2.54 -11.65 -6.01
N LEU A 125 2.73 -11.83 -4.70
CA LEU A 125 1.82 -11.34 -3.67
C LEU A 125 2.59 -10.79 -2.46
N GLU A 126 2.44 -9.51 -2.21
CA GLU A 126 3.11 -8.79 -1.14
C GLU A 126 2.07 -8.23 -0.19
N LEU A 127 2.09 -8.64 1.07
CA LEU A 127 1.08 -8.30 2.08
C LEU A 127 1.72 -7.62 3.28
N PHE A 128 0.99 -6.68 3.86
CA PHE A 128 1.27 -6.10 5.16
C PHE A 128 0.00 -6.08 5.99
N ILE A 129 0.08 -6.60 7.23
CA ILE A 129 -0.99 -6.50 8.22
C ILE A 129 -0.51 -5.62 9.37
N ASN A 130 -1.28 -4.58 9.63
CA ASN A 130 -1.13 -3.68 10.77
C ASN A 130 -2.31 -3.92 11.73
N ARG A 131 -2.07 -4.51 12.91
CA ARG A 131 -3.13 -4.96 13.85
C ARG A 131 -3.58 -3.90 14.84
N PHE A 132 -2.80 -2.85 15.01
CA PHE A 132 -3.15 -1.71 15.85
C PHE A 132 -2.18 -0.55 15.60
N ARG A 133 -2.40 0.61 16.24
CA ARG A 133 -1.42 1.72 16.32
C ARG A 133 -0.05 1.26 16.83
N GLY A 134 -0.03 0.18 17.63
CA GLY A 134 1.20 -0.37 18.23
C GLY A 134 2.00 -1.29 17.31
N ASP A 135 1.46 -1.71 16.16
CA ASP A 135 2.26 -2.49 15.22
C ASP A 135 3.25 -1.55 14.55
N HIS A 136 2.81 -0.56 13.76
CA HIS A 136 3.72 0.37 13.06
C HIS A 136 3.00 1.66 12.65
N GLY A 137 3.76 2.76 12.47
CA GLY A 137 3.27 4.06 12.00
C GLY A 137 2.82 5.01 13.12
N PHE A 138 2.94 6.32 12.87
CA PHE A 138 2.56 7.35 13.86
C PHE A 138 1.03 7.45 14.04
N SER A 139 0.30 7.26 12.93
CA SER A 139 -1.15 7.25 12.84
C SER A 139 -1.72 5.90 12.39
N PHE A 140 -2.89 5.54 12.88
CA PHE A 140 -3.58 4.29 12.52
C PHE A 140 -5.09 4.39 12.80
N SER A 141 -5.92 3.94 11.87
CA SER A 141 -7.34 3.68 12.15
C SER A 141 -7.98 2.77 11.12
N SER A 142 -8.41 1.58 11.55
CA SER A 142 -9.29 0.72 10.75
C SER A 142 -10.69 1.31 10.60
N GLN A 143 -11.14 2.12 11.56
CA GLN A 143 -12.50 2.68 11.58
C GLN A 143 -12.70 3.81 10.56
N GLU A 144 -11.72 4.72 10.46
CA GLU A 144 -11.79 5.85 9.52
C GLU A 144 -11.23 5.51 8.13
N LEU A 145 -10.62 4.33 7.96
CA LEU A 145 -10.05 3.93 6.68
C LEU A 145 -11.09 3.99 5.54
N PRO A 146 -12.32 3.42 5.69
CA PRO A 146 -13.30 3.46 4.61
C PRO A 146 -13.77 4.88 4.26
N SER A 147 -13.95 5.75 5.25
CA SER A 147 -14.36 7.15 5.02
C SER A 147 -13.24 7.94 4.34
N ASN A 148 -12.02 7.85 4.86
CA ASN A 148 -10.86 8.58 4.33
C ASN A 148 -10.47 8.15 2.91
N TYR A 149 -10.65 6.89 2.54
CA TYR A 149 -10.31 6.40 1.20
C TYR A 149 -11.44 6.57 0.18
N LYS A 150 -12.67 6.83 0.64
CA LYS A 150 -13.80 7.07 -0.24
C LYS A 150 -13.54 8.23 -1.21
N ASP A 151 -12.99 9.34 -0.72
CA ASP A 151 -12.74 10.52 -1.55
C ASP A 151 -11.66 10.24 -2.60
N LEU A 152 -10.58 9.56 -2.21
CA LEU A 152 -9.50 9.12 -3.11
C LEU A 152 -10.02 8.18 -4.21
N MET A 153 -10.98 7.32 -3.90
CA MET A 153 -11.60 6.39 -4.85
C MET A 153 -12.71 7.01 -5.70
N ASN A 154 -13.11 8.26 -5.42
CA ASN A 154 -14.11 8.99 -6.19
C ASN A 154 -13.59 10.37 -6.66
N PRO A 155 -12.45 10.42 -7.37
CA PRO A 155 -11.87 11.68 -7.81
C PRO A 155 -12.80 12.41 -8.82
N PRO A 156 -12.75 13.76 -8.90
CA PRO A 156 -13.67 14.56 -9.72
C PRO A 156 -13.70 14.12 -11.19
N ALA A 157 -14.89 13.91 -11.77
CA ALA A 157 -15.03 13.39 -13.13
C ALA A 157 -14.48 14.32 -14.22
N ASN A 158 -14.40 15.62 -13.94
CA ASN A 158 -13.90 16.66 -14.83
C ASN A 158 -12.41 16.99 -14.63
N ARG A 159 -11.68 16.21 -13.82
CA ARG A 159 -10.24 16.40 -13.60
C ARG A 159 -9.43 16.14 -14.87
N THR A 160 -8.29 16.79 -14.98
CA THR A 160 -7.23 16.41 -15.92
C THR A 160 -6.49 15.22 -15.33
N LYS A 161 -6.60 14.05 -15.99
CA LYS A 161 -5.85 12.85 -15.56
C LYS A 161 -4.37 13.03 -15.88
N PRO A 162 -3.46 12.59 -15.00
CA PRO A 162 -2.04 12.61 -15.28
C PRO A 162 -1.69 11.62 -16.39
N SER A 163 -0.60 11.86 -17.11
CA SER A 163 -0.03 10.82 -17.97
C SER A 163 0.68 9.77 -17.11
N ARG A 164 0.86 8.56 -17.66
CA ARG A 164 1.73 7.55 -17.04
C ARG A 164 3.14 8.08 -16.77
N ALA A 165 3.69 8.89 -17.67
CA ALA A 165 5.01 9.47 -17.50
C ALA A 165 5.09 10.41 -16.29
N ASP A 166 4.02 11.16 -16.00
CA ASP A 166 3.96 12.03 -14.81
C ASP A 166 3.95 11.18 -13.53
N LEU A 167 3.16 10.10 -13.52
CA LEU A 167 3.11 9.14 -12.40
C LEU A 167 4.45 8.43 -12.21
N GLU A 168 5.13 8.06 -13.29
CA GLU A 168 6.48 7.47 -13.24
C GLU A 168 7.52 8.47 -12.69
N ALA A 169 7.42 9.75 -13.06
CA ALA A 169 8.32 10.78 -12.61
C ALA A 169 8.20 11.03 -11.10
N ILE A 170 6.98 11.13 -10.55
CA ILE A 170 6.80 11.33 -9.11
C ILE A 170 7.17 10.08 -8.30
N SER A 171 6.94 8.87 -8.86
CA SER A 171 7.38 7.62 -8.23
C SER A 171 8.90 7.53 -8.14
N ALA A 172 9.60 7.89 -9.23
CA ALA A 172 11.05 7.91 -9.26
C ALA A 172 11.64 8.96 -8.31
N ALA A 173 10.93 10.06 -8.06
CA ALA A 173 11.38 11.15 -7.21
C ALA A 173 11.22 10.87 -5.71
N LEU A 174 10.20 10.10 -5.30
CA LEU A 174 9.78 9.96 -3.90
C LEU A 174 10.88 9.54 -2.92
N PHE A 175 11.82 8.69 -3.36
CA PHE A 175 12.95 8.22 -2.55
C PHE A 175 14.31 8.58 -3.19
N ALA A 176 14.32 9.48 -4.16
CA ALA A 176 15.52 9.85 -4.90
C ALA A 176 16.43 10.74 -4.05
N ASN A 177 17.65 10.27 -3.79
CA ASN A 177 18.67 11.16 -3.25
C ASN A 177 19.09 12.24 -4.28
N SER A 178 19.79 13.26 -3.80
CA SER A 178 20.24 14.41 -4.61
C SER A 178 21.17 14.07 -5.78
N SER A 179 21.76 12.86 -5.81
CA SER A 179 22.57 12.40 -6.94
C SER A 179 21.74 11.79 -8.07
N ASN A 180 20.49 11.40 -7.80
CA ASN A 180 19.57 10.87 -8.80
C ASN A 180 18.84 12.02 -9.50
N PRO A 181 18.87 12.12 -10.85
CA PRO A 181 18.18 13.18 -11.59
C PRO A 181 16.69 13.32 -11.29
N ALA A 182 16.01 12.23 -10.88
CA ALA A 182 14.61 12.24 -10.49
C ALA A 182 14.32 13.10 -9.25
N SER A 183 15.33 13.40 -8.43
CA SER A 183 15.20 14.34 -7.31
C SER A 183 14.88 15.79 -7.74
N ASN A 184 15.05 16.11 -9.03
CA ASN A 184 14.68 17.42 -9.58
C ASN A 184 13.21 17.52 -10.00
N THR A 185 12.42 16.46 -9.84
CA THR A 185 10.98 16.49 -10.15
C THR A 185 10.27 17.46 -9.20
N SER A 186 9.76 18.55 -9.77
CA SER A 186 8.91 19.49 -9.05
C SER A 186 7.49 18.95 -8.98
N VAL A 187 6.91 18.95 -7.77
CA VAL A 187 5.53 18.54 -7.54
C VAL A 187 4.77 19.70 -6.91
N THR A 188 3.75 20.19 -7.61
CA THR A 188 2.78 21.14 -7.02
C THR A 188 1.87 20.35 -6.10
N VAL A 189 1.65 20.83 -4.88
CA VAL A 189 0.75 20.20 -3.91
C VAL A 189 -0.55 20.98 -3.88
N ALA A 190 -1.70 20.31 -4.02
CA ALA A 190 -3.01 20.93 -3.94
C ALA A 190 -3.29 21.45 -2.52
N ASP A 191 -4.05 22.55 -2.42
CA ASP A 191 -4.41 23.19 -1.14
C ASP A 191 -5.19 22.25 -0.21
N ASP A 192 -5.91 21.27 -0.76
CA ASP A 192 -6.72 20.29 -0.03
C ASP A 192 -6.12 18.87 -0.10
N CYS A 193 -4.81 18.76 -0.37
CA CYS A 193 -4.15 17.47 -0.49
C CYS A 193 -4.25 16.64 0.80
N GLN A 194 -4.80 15.44 0.67
CA GLN A 194 -5.05 14.56 1.82
C GLN A 194 -3.79 13.76 2.19
N PHE A 195 -3.25 13.99 3.40
CA PHE A 195 -2.20 13.15 3.97
C PHE A 195 -2.75 12.12 4.96
N THR A 196 -2.52 10.83 4.65
CA THR A 196 -2.92 9.71 5.52
C THR A 196 -1.79 8.75 5.81
N GLU A 197 -1.88 8.08 6.95
CA GLU A 197 -1.07 6.93 7.30
C GLU A 197 -2.00 5.86 7.89
N LEU A 198 -1.94 4.64 7.32
CA LEU A 198 -2.68 3.46 7.78
C LEU A 198 -4.16 3.74 8.11
N GLY A 199 -4.86 4.39 7.17
CA GLY A 199 -6.30 4.66 7.26
C GLY A 199 -6.68 5.93 8.04
N TRP A 200 -5.73 6.61 8.69
CA TRP A 200 -5.98 7.82 9.48
C TRP A 200 -5.40 9.06 8.79
N ARG A 201 -6.11 10.20 8.90
CA ARG A 201 -5.56 11.52 8.51
C ARG A 201 -4.61 11.99 9.59
N VAL A 202 -3.34 12.16 9.24
CA VAL A 202 -2.26 12.36 10.22
C VAL A 202 -2.52 13.63 11.02
N ILE A 203 -2.55 13.55 12.35
CA ILE A 203 -2.61 14.70 13.25
C ILE A 203 -1.34 14.68 14.08
N ASP A 204 -0.52 15.72 13.96
CA ASP A 204 0.66 15.87 14.78
C ASP A 204 0.48 16.99 15.82
N THR A 205 0.63 16.62 17.08
CA THR A 205 0.55 17.56 18.21
C THR A 205 1.91 18.11 18.63
N GLY A 206 3.00 17.64 18.01
CA GLY A 206 4.37 17.97 18.36
C GLY A 206 4.82 17.35 19.69
N ASN A 207 6.13 17.45 19.96
CA ASN A 207 6.76 16.88 21.16
C ASN A 207 6.21 17.38 22.50
N TYR A 208 5.61 18.56 22.54
CA TYR A 208 5.04 19.14 23.76
C TYR A 208 3.52 19.01 23.84
N GLY A 209 2.88 18.48 22.79
CA GLY A 209 1.43 18.48 22.66
C GLY A 209 0.88 19.91 22.50
N ASN A 210 0.12 20.15 21.44
CA ASN A 210 -0.56 21.43 21.22
C ASN A 210 -2.09 21.30 21.24
N ALA A 211 -2.61 20.12 21.59
CA ALA A 211 -4.03 19.75 21.53
C ALA A 211 -4.68 19.95 20.14
N SER A 212 -3.88 20.02 19.08
CA SER A 212 -4.38 20.09 17.71
C SER A 212 -5.23 18.87 17.39
N SER A 213 -6.35 19.12 16.74
CA SER A 213 -7.16 18.11 16.06
C SER A 213 -7.16 18.32 14.54
N SER A 214 -6.36 19.27 14.05
CA SER A 214 -6.23 19.58 12.63
C SER A 214 -5.29 18.57 11.98
N PRO A 215 -5.75 17.89 10.92
CA PRO A 215 -4.86 17.07 10.10
C PRO A 215 -3.72 17.88 9.49
N LEU A 216 -2.58 17.23 9.30
CA LEU A 216 -1.51 17.71 8.45
C LEU A 216 -1.91 17.58 6.98
N ASP A 217 -1.46 18.53 6.18
CA ASP A 217 -1.57 18.47 4.72
C ASP A 217 -0.39 17.69 4.13
N CYS A 218 -0.50 17.32 2.85
CA CYS A 218 0.64 16.76 2.14
C CYS A 218 1.79 17.76 2.07
N THR A 219 3.02 17.24 2.00
CA THR A 219 4.21 18.05 1.74
C THR A 219 5.10 17.36 0.72
N TRP A 220 5.87 18.14 -0.03
CA TRP A 220 6.89 17.62 -0.95
C TRP A 220 8.25 18.30 -0.69
N PRO A 221 8.87 18.02 0.47
CA PRO A 221 10.08 18.71 0.90
C PRO A 221 11.31 18.29 0.08
N THR A 222 12.30 19.18 0.00
CA THR A 222 13.61 18.84 -0.58
C THR A 222 14.32 17.77 0.25
N ASP A 223 14.22 17.85 1.57
CA ASP A 223 14.74 16.84 2.49
C ASP A 223 13.66 15.79 2.77
N HIS A 224 13.89 14.56 2.31
CA HIS A 224 12.97 13.45 2.46
C HIS A 224 13.75 12.13 2.67
N PRO A 225 13.07 11.05 3.10
CA PRO A 225 13.68 9.73 3.18
C PRO A 225 14.18 9.27 1.80
N THR A 226 15.38 8.69 1.74
CA THR A 226 15.95 8.22 0.46
C THR A 226 16.25 6.73 0.51
N ASP A 227 16.02 6.04 -0.60
CA ASP A 227 16.39 4.64 -0.79
C ASP A 227 16.91 4.44 -2.23
N PRO A 228 18.23 4.19 -2.43
CA PRO A 228 18.78 3.96 -3.77
C PRO A 228 18.26 2.68 -4.43
N ASN A 229 17.64 1.78 -3.68
CA ASN A 229 17.03 0.55 -4.17
C ASN A 229 15.50 0.61 -4.11
N ALA A 230 14.91 1.81 -4.00
CA ALA A 230 13.46 1.98 -4.00
C ALA A 230 12.84 1.28 -5.22
N ARG A 231 11.78 0.51 -4.97
CA ARG A 231 11.01 -0.13 -6.04
C ARG A 231 9.95 0.85 -6.52
N ILE A 232 10.25 1.48 -7.64
CA ILE A 232 9.40 2.47 -8.30
C ILE A 232 8.35 1.79 -9.19
N ASN A 233 7.27 2.51 -9.49
CA ASN A 233 6.25 2.10 -10.47
C ASN A 233 5.62 0.73 -10.19
N LEU A 234 5.42 0.37 -8.92
CA LEU A 234 4.91 -0.96 -8.55
C LEU A 234 3.47 -1.17 -9.04
N VAL A 235 2.66 -0.11 -8.97
CA VAL A 235 1.30 -0.04 -9.50
C VAL A 235 1.08 1.38 -10.00
N ILE A 236 0.71 1.54 -11.26
CA ILE A 236 0.31 2.83 -11.85
C ILE A 236 -1.13 2.69 -12.36
N ASP A 237 -2.02 3.48 -11.78
CA ASP A 237 -3.43 3.51 -12.14
C ASP A 237 -3.78 4.87 -12.75
N GLU A 238 -3.63 4.98 -14.07
CA GLU A 238 -3.91 6.20 -14.84
C GLU A 238 -5.38 6.64 -14.75
N GLU A 239 -6.29 5.71 -14.44
CA GLU A 239 -7.69 6.04 -14.28
C GLU A 239 -7.93 6.84 -13.02
N MET A 240 -7.34 6.41 -11.90
CA MET A 240 -7.47 7.07 -10.59
C MET A 240 -6.39 8.11 -10.31
N GLY A 241 -5.33 8.15 -11.12
CA GLY A 241 -4.16 8.99 -10.90
C GLY A 241 -3.25 8.46 -9.79
N PHE A 242 -3.28 7.17 -9.49
CA PHE A 242 -2.46 6.60 -8.41
C PHE A 242 -1.11 6.10 -8.92
N VAL A 243 -0.09 6.25 -8.09
CA VAL A 243 1.15 5.48 -8.19
C VAL A 243 1.60 4.97 -6.84
N ILE A 244 2.05 3.71 -6.81
CA ILE A 244 2.57 3.05 -5.61
C ILE A 244 4.07 2.84 -5.77
N THR A 245 4.81 3.23 -4.75
CA THR A 245 6.27 3.12 -4.64
C THR A 245 6.64 2.46 -3.32
N SER A 246 7.70 1.67 -3.30
CA SER A 246 8.22 1.08 -2.05
C SER A 246 9.62 1.56 -1.77
N GLY A 247 9.88 1.90 -0.51
CA GLY A 247 11.21 2.20 0.01
C GLY A 247 11.53 1.36 1.24
N VAL A 248 12.82 1.07 1.43
CA VAL A 248 13.38 0.49 2.65
C VAL A 248 14.29 1.52 3.30
N VAL A 249 13.81 2.12 4.37
CA VAL A 249 14.39 3.32 4.97
C VAL A 249 14.99 2.97 6.33
N PRO A 250 16.32 3.13 6.53
CA PRO A 250 16.91 3.02 7.86
C PRO A 250 16.57 4.25 8.71
N GLY A 251 16.42 4.03 10.01
CA GLY A 251 16.14 5.11 10.95
C GLY A 251 16.21 4.65 12.40
N LYS A 252 15.65 5.47 13.28
CA LYS A 252 15.56 5.19 14.70
C LYS A 252 14.15 5.43 15.22
N VAL A 253 13.74 4.59 16.17
CA VAL A 253 12.52 4.80 16.95
C VAL A 253 12.89 5.61 18.18
N PHE A 254 12.31 6.80 18.30
CA PHE A 254 12.47 7.69 19.45
C PHE A 254 11.20 7.75 20.29
N PRO A 255 11.29 8.02 21.61
CA PRO A 255 10.12 8.39 22.41
C PRO A 255 9.46 9.66 21.84
N TYR A 256 8.14 9.79 21.92
CA TYR A 256 7.40 10.92 21.33
C TYR A 256 6.23 11.38 22.18
N ALA A 257 6.16 12.69 22.49
CA ALA A 257 5.07 13.41 23.19
C ALA A 257 4.61 12.85 24.55
N ASN A 258 4.16 11.59 24.61
CA ASN A 258 3.74 10.87 25.81
C ASN A 258 4.69 9.70 26.11
N ILE A 259 4.74 9.26 27.36
CA ILE A 259 5.70 8.26 27.87
C ILE A 259 5.58 6.88 27.21
N THR A 260 4.43 6.60 26.58
CA THR A 260 4.12 5.32 25.94
C THR A 260 4.03 5.41 24.42
N GLU A 261 4.43 6.53 23.83
CA GLU A 261 4.39 6.74 22.37
C GLU A 261 5.80 6.90 21.82
N SER A 262 5.96 6.51 20.55
CA SER A 262 7.23 6.59 19.85
C SER A 262 7.02 6.95 18.39
N ALA A 263 8.02 7.60 17.79
CA ALA A 263 8.04 7.95 16.39
C ALA A 263 9.28 7.35 15.73
N PHE A 264 9.09 6.78 14.53
CA PHE A 264 10.20 6.38 13.68
C PHE A 264 10.67 7.60 12.88
N ILE A 265 11.96 7.93 13.00
CA ILE A 265 12.60 9.04 12.29
C ILE A 265 13.70 8.47 11.38
N PRO A 266 13.55 8.57 10.05
CA PRO A 266 14.57 8.19 9.08
C PRO A 266 15.95 8.81 9.36
N ASP A 267 17.02 8.09 9.05
CA ASP A 267 18.40 8.57 9.28
C ASP A 267 18.78 9.77 8.41
N THR A 268 18.11 9.95 7.27
CA THR A 268 18.31 11.14 6.42
C THR A 268 17.71 12.41 7.01
N LEU A 269 16.73 12.29 7.91
CA LEU A 269 16.10 13.43 8.59
C LEU A 269 16.87 13.82 9.86
N THR A 270 18.15 14.16 9.68
CA THR A 270 19.10 14.44 10.76
C THR A 270 18.61 15.54 11.72
N ALA A 271 18.11 16.66 11.19
CA ALA A 271 17.57 17.74 12.00
C ALA A 271 16.38 17.31 12.88
N ALA A 272 15.54 16.39 12.38
CA ALA A 272 14.44 15.84 13.17
C ALA A 272 14.95 14.92 14.29
N GLN A 273 15.95 14.06 14.01
CA GLN A 273 16.57 13.24 15.06
C GLN A 273 17.27 14.10 16.13
N GLU A 274 17.98 15.16 15.74
CA GLU A 274 18.64 16.09 16.66
C GLU A 274 17.62 16.82 17.55
N ALA A 275 16.52 17.30 16.97
CA ALA A 275 15.43 17.92 17.73
C ALA A 275 14.80 16.94 18.73
N GLN A 276 14.60 15.68 18.32
CA GLN A 276 14.05 14.65 19.19
C GLN A 276 14.99 14.27 20.33
N GLN A 277 16.28 14.19 20.05
CA GLN A 277 17.31 13.95 21.06
C GLN A 277 17.37 15.08 22.09
N ALA A 278 17.34 16.34 21.64
CA ALA A 278 17.33 17.49 22.54
C ALA A 278 16.11 17.52 23.47
N TRP A 279 14.92 17.18 22.93
CA TRP A 279 13.72 17.02 23.75
C TRP A 279 13.86 15.88 24.76
N MET A 280 14.42 14.74 24.36
CA MET A 280 14.65 13.61 25.27
C MET A 280 15.61 13.99 26.40
N ASP A 281 16.73 14.66 26.09
CA ASP A 281 17.70 15.11 27.09
C ASP A 281 17.06 16.04 28.13
N GLN A 282 16.19 16.95 27.67
CA GLN A 282 15.40 17.81 28.55
C GLN A 282 14.47 17.00 29.48
N MET A 283 13.77 16.00 28.94
CA MET A 283 12.87 15.17 29.75
C MET A 283 13.63 14.33 30.79
N ILE A 284 14.83 13.83 30.44
CA ILE A 284 15.72 13.13 31.37
C ILE A 284 16.14 14.05 32.51
N GLU A 285 16.53 15.30 32.21
CA GLU A 285 16.92 16.29 33.23
C GLU A 285 15.77 16.61 34.19
N LEU A 286 14.54 16.71 33.67
CA LEU A 286 13.35 16.92 34.51
C LEU A 286 13.05 15.70 35.41
N GLY A 287 13.49 14.49 35.04
CA GLY A 287 13.36 13.28 35.84
C GLY A 287 11.91 12.85 36.11
N THR A 288 10.97 13.32 35.30
CA THR A 288 9.53 13.17 35.56
C THR A 288 8.92 11.91 34.94
N ILE A 289 9.56 11.34 33.90
CA ILE A 289 8.97 10.27 33.09
C ILE A 289 10.01 9.23 32.62
N PRO A 290 9.65 7.93 32.57
CA PRO A 290 10.47 6.92 31.90
C PRO A 290 10.48 7.17 30.39
N MET A 291 11.62 6.91 29.75
CA MET A 291 11.83 7.15 28.32
C MET A 291 12.27 5.87 27.62
N LEU A 292 11.73 5.63 26.42
CA LEU A 292 12.23 4.61 25.52
C LEU A 292 13.64 4.99 25.05
N GLU A 293 14.60 4.06 25.13
CA GLU A 293 15.93 4.27 24.57
C GLU A 293 15.85 4.27 23.03
N PRO A 294 16.37 5.31 22.34
CA PRO A 294 16.36 5.35 20.90
C PRO A 294 17.04 4.12 20.29
N THR A 295 16.29 3.35 19.50
CA THR A 295 16.76 2.08 18.94
C THR A 295 16.67 2.12 17.43
N GLY A 296 17.69 1.58 16.75
CA GLY A 296 17.71 1.46 15.29
C GLY A 296 16.60 0.55 14.77
N ALA A 297 15.98 0.93 13.67
CA ALA A 297 14.95 0.16 12.97
C ALA A 297 15.03 0.39 11.46
N THR A 298 14.33 -0.43 10.69
CA THR A 298 14.15 -0.24 9.25
C THR A 298 12.66 -0.17 8.93
N GLY A 299 12.22 0.92 8.31
CA GLY A 299 10.87 1.06 7.76
C GLY A 299 10.77 0.50 6.35
N ASP A 300 9.87 -0.45 6.13
CA ASP A 300 9.45 -0.92 4.80
C ASP A 300 8.12 -0.26 4.46
N THR A 301 8.07 0.48 3.35
CA THR A 301 6.90 1.27 2.97
C THR A 301 6.29 0.82 1.65
N LEU A 302 4.96 0.94 1.57
CA LEU A 302 4.23 1.01 0.31
C LEU A 302 3.47 2.33 0.31
N GLU A 303 4.09 3.34 -0.31
CA GLU A 303 3.55 4.69 -0.36
C GLU A 303 2.71 4.87 -1.61
N LEU A 304 1.56 5.51 -1.44
CA LEU A 304 0.63 5.83 -2.52
C LEU A 304 0.61 7.33 -2.71
N LEU A 305 0.76 7.77 -3.95
CA LEU A 305 0.55 9.16 -4.37
C LEU A 305 -0.65 9.21 -5.31
N GLN A 306 -1.51 10.22 -5.16
CA GLN A 306 -2.56 10.53 -6.12
C GLN A 306 -2.27 11.86 -6.80
N LEU A 307 -2.20 11.85 -8.13
CA LEU A 307 -1.94 13.03 -8.96
C LEU A 307 -3.12 13.24 -9.92
N TYR A 308 -3.62 14.47 -10.00
CA TYR A 308 -4.47 14.94 -11.08
C TYR A 308 -4.51 16.48 -11.08
N ASN A 309 -4.94 17.08 -12.18
CA ASN A 309 -4.85 18.53 -12.40
C ASN A 309 -3.42 19.08 -12.25
N ASP A 310 -2.40 18.27 -12.57
CA ASP A 310 -0.98 18.61 -12.42
C ASP A 310 -0.56 18.92 -10.97
N GLU A 311 -1.35 18.47 -9.99
CA GLU A 311 -1.14 18.66 -8.56
C GLU A 311 -1.22 17.33 -7.82
N LEU A 312 -0.45 17.23 -6.73
CA LEU A 312 -0.56 16.14 -5.76
C LEU A 312 -1.81 16.35 -4.91
N GLN A 313 -2.66 15.33 -4.88
CA GLN A 313 -4.01 15.37 -4.31
C GLN A 313 -4.13 14.47 -3.09
N ALA A 314 -3.31 13.42 -3.01
CA ALA A 314 -3.19 12.63 -1.80
C ALA A 314 -1.80 12.01 -1.67
N MET A 315 -1.36 11.85 -0.43
CA MET A 315 -0.17 11.10 -0.05
C MET A 315 -0.54 10.11 1.04
N GLN A 316 -0.17 8.84 0.85
CA GLN A 316 -0.23 7.83 1.89
C GLN A 316 1.15 7.33 2.19
N ILE A 317 1.58 7.50 3.44
CA ILE A 317 2.81 6.90 3.95
C ILE A 317 2.39 5.72 4.81
N ASN A 318 2.74 4.50 4.40
CA ASN A 318 2.37 3.29 5.13
C ASN A 318 3.64 2.55 5.53
N VAL A 319 4.12 2.79 6.76
CA VAL A 319 5.35 2.19 7.28
C VAL A 319 5.05 0.86 7.98
N TYR A 320 5.90 -0.13 7.71
CA TYR A 320 6.03 -1.33 8.52
C TYR A 320 7.46 -1.38 9.07
N LEU A 321 7.61 -1.29 10.40
CA LEU A 321 8.91 -1.31 11.05
C LEU A 321 9.41 -2.73 11.25
N SER A 322 10.70 -2.90 11.02
CA SER A 322 11.39 -4.16 11.12
C SER A 322 12.74 -3.94 11.82
N GLY A 323 13.47 -5.04 12.07
CA GLY A 323 14.78 -4.96 12.71
C GLY A 323 15.76 -4.09 11.90
N PRO A 324 16.74 -3.45 12.56
CA PRO A 324 17.71 -2.59 11.88
C PRO A 324 18.51 -3.38 10.84
N GLY A 325 18.79 -2.73 9.70
CA GLY A 325 19.60 -3.30 8.63
C GLY A 325 18.87 -4.32 7.75
N MET A 326 17.55 -4.47 7.90
CA MET A 326 16.76 -5.27 6.98
C MET A 326 16.76 -4.68 5.56
N THR A 327 16.71 -5.57 4.56
CA THR A 327 16.57 -5.22 3.15
C THR A 327 15.30 -5.84 2.61
N SER A 328 14.71 -5.26 1.55
CA SER A 328 13.54 -5.87 0.92
C SER A 328 13.92 -7.22 0.32
N PRO A 329 13.18 -8.30 0.60
CA PRO A 329 13.41 -9.56 -0.08
C PRO A 329 13.26 -9.35 -1.60
N TRP A 330 12.41 -8.42 -2.04
CA TRP A 330 12.06 -8.17 -3.45
C TRP A 330 13.18 -7.63 -4.35
N LEU A 331 14.39 -7.38 -3.82
CA LEU A 331 15.56 -6.92 -4.58
C LEU A 331 16.41 -8.05 -5.18
N SER A 332 16.21 -9.29 -4.72
CA SER A 332 16.89 -10.49 -5.23
C SER A 332 16.07 -11.21 -6.30
#